data_AF-A0AAE0V959-F1
#
_entry.id   AF-A0AAE0V959-F1
#
_cell.length_a   1.000
_cell.length_b   1.000
_cell.length_c   1.000
_cell.angle_alpha   90.00
_cell.angle_beta   90.00
_cell.angle_gamma   90.00
#
_symmetry.space_group_name_H-M   'P 1'
#
loop_
_entity.id
_entity.type
_entity.pdbx_description
1 polymer ?
#
loop_
_entity_poly.entity_id
_entity_poly.type
_entity_poly.pdbx_seq_one_letter_code
_entity_poly.pdbx_strand_id
1 'polypeptide(L)'
;MVNEMQKKNPNDSFIRKNMNITFALRRDEVVKDKPDISQMVQRWPVLFIESQVYLEFNRFVGRNLKEEFFGVVDGLCPNLMKIFKRKKGRIGQQLAELLQQTKSTEPTAIRCLVLRGLPVILGDDASMFFKSSSLSNLY
;
A
#
# COMPACT_ATOMS: atom_id res chain seq x y z
N MET A 1 11.20 -18.18 12.49
CA MET A 1 10.23 -17.50 11.58
C MET A 1 10.42 -17.90 10.13
N VAL A 2 11.63 -17.84 9.57
CA VAL A 2 11.90 -18.28 8.18
C VAL A 2 11.40 -19.71 7.92
N ASN A 3 11.79 -20.69 8.74
CA ASN A 3 11.33 -22.07 8.59
C ASN A 3 9.81 -22.23 8.75
N GLU A 4 9.17 -21.40 9.58
CA GLU A 4 7.71 -21.44 9.75
C GLU A 4 6.99 -20.96 8.47
N MET A 5 7.54 -19.92 7.83
CA MET A 5 7.02 -19.37 6.58
C MET A 5 7.18 -20.31 5.38
N GLN A 6 8.06 -21.29 5.46
CA GLN A 6 8.28 -22.30 4.41
C GLN A 6 7.28 -23.47 4.50
N LYS A 7 6.49 -23.56 5.57
CA LYS A 7 5.49 -24.62 5.70
C LYS A 7 4.32 -24.36 4.76
N LYS A 8 3.71 -25.45 4.28
CA LYS A 8 2.46 -25.39 3.48
C LYS A 8 1.35 -24.59 4.17
N ASN A 9 1.23 -24.74 5.49
CA ASN A 9 0.29 -24.00 6.34
C ASN A 9 1.07 -23.39 7.53
N PRO A 10 1.55 -22.14 7.41
CA PRO A 10 2.27 -21.47 8.49
C PRO A 10 1.41 -21.25 9.74
N ASN A 11 1.99 -21.40 10.94
CA ASN A 11 1.30 -21.10 12.18
C ASN A 11 1.29 -19.59 12.47
N ASP A 12 0.17 -18.99 12.13
CA ASP A 12 -0.17 -17.59 12.35
C ASP A 12 0.05 -17.08 13.78
N SER A 13 -0.36 -17.87 14.80
CA SER A 13 -0.20 -17.49 16.21
C SER A 13 1.27 -17.47 16.62
N PHE A 14 2.02 -18.49 16.20
CA PHE A 14 3.46 -18.55 16.40
C PHE A 14 4.17 -17.38 15.72
N ILE A 15 3.81 -17.05 14.48
CA ILE A 15 4.36 -15.91 13.74
C ILE A 15 4.07 -14.62 14.50
N ARG A 16 2.81 -14.35 14.86
CA ARG A 16 2.43 -13.13 15.60
C ARG A 16 3.18 -12.99 16.92
N LYS A 17 3.30 -14.07 17.70
CA LYS A 17 4.07 -14.09 18.96
C LYS A 17 5.54 -13.78 18.71
N ASN A 18 6.17 -14.43 17.74
CA ASN A 18 7.58 -14.19 17.44
C ASN A 18 7.81 -12.76 16.96
N MET A 19 6.94 -12.25 16.07
CA MET A 19 6.99 -10.88 15.61
C MET A 19 6.89 -9.89 16.78
N ASN A 20 6.00 -10.10 17.76
CA ASN A 20 5.96 -9.24 18.94
C ASN A 20 7.28 -9.26 19.74
N ILE A 21 7.83 -10.44 20.05
CA ILE A 21 9.04 -10.58 20.89
C ILE A 21 10.29 -10.00 20.20
N THR A 22 10.36 -10.12 18.88
CA THR A 22 11.54 -9.70 18.10
C THR A 22 11.43 -8.29 17.53
N PHE A 23 10.39 -7.53 17.89
CA PHE A 23 10.16 -6.17 17.41
C PHE A 23 11.34 -5.23 17.71
N ALA A 24 11.80 -5.18 18.96
CA ALA A 24 12.90 -4.29 19.35
C ALA A 24 14.21 -4.62 18.61
N LEU A 25 14.54 -5.90 18.50
CA LEU A 25 15.73 -6.38 17.77
C LEU A 25 15.67 -5.99 16.28
N ARG A 26 14.53 -6.25 15.62
CA ARG A 26 14.33 -5.87 14.22
C ARG A 26 14.47 -4.38 14.00
N ARG A 27 13.85 -3.58 14.87
CA ARG A 27 13.91 -2.12 14.77
C ARG A 27 15.34 -1.63 14.92
N ASP A 28 16.10 -2.20 15.86
CA ASP A 28 17.50 -1.84 16.07
C ASP A 28 18.33 -2.10 14.80
N GLU A 29 18.23 -3.30 14.24
CA GLU A 29 18.89 -3.69 12.99
C GLU A 29 18.50 -2.76 11.82
N VAL A 30 17.20 -2.52 11.61
CA VAL A 30 16.71 -1.67 10.49
C VAL A 30 17.24 -0.24 10.61
N VAL A 31 17.24 0.33 11.82
CA VAL A 31 17.61 1.74 12.04
C VAL A 31 19.13 1.92 12.02
N LYS A 32 19.88 1.00 12.64
CA LYS A 32 21.33 1.12 12.80
C LYS A 32 22.09 0.54 11.61
N ASP A 33 21.79 -0.71 11.27
CA ASP A 33 22.57 -1.47 10.29
C ASP A 33 22.12 -1.15 8.86
N LYS A 34 20.89 -0.67 8.69
CA LYS A 34 20.29 -0.27 7.40
C LYS A 34 20.54 -1.32 6.30
N PRO A 35 20.20 -2.60 6.57
CA PRO A 35 20.50 -3.69 5.64
C PRO A 35 19.80 -3.49 4.30
N ASP A 36 20.42 -4.00 3.24
CA ASP A 36 19.79 -4.08 1.92
C ASP A 36 18.49 -4.89 1.98
N ILE A 37 17.57 -4.60 1.06
CA ILE A 37 16.27 -5.28 0.99
C ILE A 37 16.44 -6.80 0.84
N SER A 38 17.45 -7.27 0.11
CA SER A 38 17.74 -8.71 -0.03
C SER A 38 18.03 -9.39 1.31
N GLN A 39 18.80 -8.74 2.18
CA GLN A 39 19.11 -9.23 3.53
C GLN A 39 17.88 -9.19 4.44
N MET A 40 17.08 -8.12 4.34
CA MET A 40 15.81 -7.98 5.07
C MET A 40 14.82 -9.09 4.72
N VAL A 41 14.68 -9.41 3.43
CA VAL A 41 13.81 -10.50 2.97
C VAL A 41 14.29 -11.85 3.49
N GLN A 42 15.61 -12.08 3.51
CA GLN A 42 16.18 -13.34 4.01
C GLN A 42 15.96 -13.50 5.51
N ARG A 43 16.20 -12.46 6.31
CA ARG A 43 16.15 -12.52 7.78
C ARG A 43 14.72 -12.41 8.32
N TRP A 44 13.93 -11.52 7.73
CA TRP A 44 12.58 -11.18 8.18
C TRP A 44 11.56 -11.23 7.03
N PRO A 45 11.39 -12.38 6.35
CA PRO A 45 10.48 -12.50 5.20
C PRO A 45 9.03 -12.12 5.55
N VAL A 46 8.65 -12.28 6.81
CA VAL A 46 7.35 -11.93 7.36
C VAL A 46 7.02 -10.43 7.20
N LEU A 47 8.03 -9.55 7.21
CA LEU A 47 7.83 -8.10 6.99
C LEU A 47 7.33 -7.75 5.59
N PHE A 48 7.43 -8.69 4.63
CA PHE A 48 7.02 -8.49 3.25
C PHE A 48 5.66 -9.12 2.95
N ILE A 49 4.92 -9.49 4.00
CA ILE A 49 3.52 -9.95 3.92
C ILE A 49 2.63 -8.78 4.32
N GLU A 50 1.64 -8.45 3.48
CA GLU A 50 0.76 -7.30 3.67
C GLU A 50 0.14 -7.22 5.07
N SER A 51 -0.45 -8.33 5.55
CA SER A 51 -1.08 -8.38 6.88
C SER A 51 -0.09 -8.09 8.02
N GLN A 52 1.17 -8.46 7.85
CA GLN A 52 2.21 -8.25 8.85
C GLN A 52 2.78 -6.83 8.78
N VAL A 53 2.77 -6.18 7.61
CA VAL A 53 3.04 -4.75 7.49
C VAL A 53 2.03 -3.95 8.29
N TYR A 54 0.74 -4.29 8.22
CA TYR A 54 -0.30 -3.64 9.03
C TYR A 54 -0.06 -3.82 10.53
N LEU A 55 0.29 -5.03 10.96
CA LEU A 55 0.57 -5.32 12.37
C LEU A 55 1.84 -4.62 12.86
N GLU A 56 2.91 -4.57 12.05
CA GLU A 56 4.14 -3.85 12.39
C GLU A 56 3.93 -2.35 12.51
N PHE A 57 3.18 -1.76 11.58
CA PHE A 57 2.80 -0.36 11.69
C PHE A 57 2.04 -0.09 12.99
N ASN A 58 1.11 -0.97 13.36
CA ASN A 58 0.38 -0.86 14.60
C ASN A 58 1.28 -0.98 15.84
N ARG A 59 2.25 -1.92 15.86
CA ARG A 59 3.23 -2.04 16.96
C ARG A 59 4.06 -0.77 17.14
N PHE A 60 4.45 -0.14 16.03
CA PHE A 60 5.30 1.04 16.05
C PHE A 60 4.54 2.34 16.37
N VAL A 61 3.39 2.55 15.73
CA VAL A 61 2.64 3.82 15.77
C VAL A 61 1.47 3.77 16.75
N GLY A 62 1.00 2.57 17.13
CA GLY A 62 -0.19 2.38 17.95
C GLY A 62 -1.51 2.63 17.21
N ARG A 63 -1.49 2.71 15.87
CA ARG A 63 -2.66 3.03 15.03
C ARG A 63 -2.90 1.99 13.95
N ASN A 64 -4.11 1.94 13.40
CA ASN A 64 -4.45 1.05 12.29
C ASN A 64 -4.04 1.69 10.96
N LEU A 65 -3.05 1.12 10.27
CA LEU A 65 -2.52 1.67 9.01
C LEU A 65 -3.63 1.89 7.98
N LYS A 66 -4.52 0.90 7.83
CA LYS A 66 -5.55 0.91 6.79
C LYS A 66 -6.59 2.00 7.04
N GLU A 67 -7.02 2.14 8.30
CA GLU A 67 -7.98 3.17 8.71
C GLU A 67 -7.38 4.58 8.61
N GLU A 68 -6.16 4.79 9.09
CA GLU A 68 -5.48 6.08 9.00
C GLU A 68 -5.27 6.50 7.53
N PHE A 69 -4.75 5.57 6.72
CA PHE A 69 -4.48 5.84 5.32
C PHE A 69 -5.75 6.14 4.54
N PHE A 70 -6.76 5.26 4.62
CA PHE A 70 -7.99 5.47 3.86
C PHE A 70 -8.84 6.61 4.41
N GLY A 71 -8.81 6.87 5.72
CA GLY A 71 -9.49 8.02 6.31
C GLY A 71 -8.97 9.34 5.73
N VAL A 72 -7.64 9.49 5.59
CA VAL A 72 -7.04 10.66 4.94
C VAL A 72 -7.39 10.73 3.47
N VAL A 73 -7.27 9.61 2.72
CA VAL A 73 -7.62 9.58 1.29
C VAL A 73 -9.08 9.97 1.08
N ASP A 74 -10.00 9.41 1.86
CA ASP A 74 -11.44 9.69 1.78
C ASP A 74 -11.74 11.17 2.04
N GLY A 75 -11.08 11.77 3.04
CA GLY A 75 -11.21 13.20 3.31
C GLY A 75 -10.72 14.09 2.15
N LEU A 76 -9.71 13.64 1.39
CA LEU A 76 -9.16 14.36 0.25
C LEU A 76 -9.94 14.14 -1.06
N CYS A 77 -10.60 12.99 -1.21
CA CYS A 77 -11.30 12.58 -2.43
C CYS A 77 -12.22 13.67 -3.02
N PRO A 78 -13.13 14.32 -2.26
CA PRO A 78 -14.03 15.33 -2.83
C PRO A 78 -13.30 16.51 -3.47
N ASN A 79 -12.23 16.99 -2.82
CA ASN A 79 -11.45 18.12 -3.30
C ASN A 79 -10.62 17.74 -4.53
N LEU A 80 -9.99 16.57 -4.52
CA LEU A 80 -9.21 16.06 -5.66
C LEU A 80 -10.11 15.84 -6.88
N MET A 81 -11.29 15.25 -6.72
CA MET A 81 -12.26 15.09 -7.81
C MET A 81 -12.69 16.44 -8.40
N LYS A 82 -12.90 17.46 -7.56
CA LYS A 82 -13.22 18.82 -8.01
C LYS A 82 -12.07 19.44 -8.82
N ILE A 83 -10.83 19.23 -8.39
CA ILE A 83 -9.64 19.67 -9.13
C ILE A 83 -9.55 18.95 -10.47
N PHE A 84 -9.75 17.63 -10.50
CA PHE A 84 -9.68 16.83 -11.73
C PHE A 84 -10.69 17.30 -12.78
N LYS A 85 -11.93 17.58 -12.37
CA LYS A 85 -12.99 18.10 -13.27
C LYS A 85 -12.70 19.51 -13.81
N ARG A 86 -11.91 20.31 -13.07
CA ARG A 86 -11.57 21.70 -13.45
C ARG A 86 -10.37 21.79 -14.37
N LYS A 87 -9.43 20.84 -14.31
CA LYS A 87 -8.25 20.82 -15.18
C LYS A 87 -8.64 20.71 -16.66
N LYS A 88 -7.87 21.37 -17.52
CA LYS A 88 -8.06 21.46 -18.98
C LYS A 88 -6.76 21.08 -19.70
N GLY A 89 -6.80 21.08 -21.04
CA GLY A 89 -5.68 20.64 -21.87
C GLY A 89 -5.45 19.13 -21.78
N ARG A 90 -4.24 18.69 -22.15
CA ARG A 90 -3.86 17.26 -22.18
C ARG A 90 -4.06 16.56 -20.83
N ILE A 91 -3.59 17.16 -19.74
CA ILE A 91 -3.78 16.64 -18.37
C ILE A 91 -5.26 16.54 -18.03
N GLY A 92 -6.06 17.56 -18.36
CA GLY A 92 -7.51 17.54 -18.15
C GLY A 92 -8.22 16.42 -18.92
N GLN A 93 -7.78 16.12 -20.14
CA GLN A 93 -8.33 15.01 -20.93
C GLN A 93 -8.03 13.65 -20.27
N GLN A 94 -6.80 13.41 -19.85
CA GLN A 94 -6.42 12.17 -19.15
C GLN A 94 -7.21 11.98 -17.85
N LEU A 95 -7.40 13.06 -17.07
CA LEU A 95 -8.20 13.01 -15.84
C LEU A 95 -9.69 12.78 -16.12
N ALA A 96 -10.22 13.35 -17.21
CA ALA A 96 -11.61 13.12 -17.64
C ALA A 96 -11.85 11.66 -18.05
N GLU A 97 -10.90 11.03 -18.75
CA GLU A 97 -10.95 9.60 -19.10
C GLU A 97 -10.98 8.72 -17.84
N LEU A 98 -10.11 9.00 -16.86
CA LEU A 98 -10.12 8.29 -15.57
C LEU A 98 -11.48 8.43 -14.85
N LEU A 99 -12.03 9.64 -14.81
CA LEU A 99 -13.35 9.92 -14.22
C LEU A 99 -14.47 9.14 -14.92
N GLN A 100 -14.42 9.01 -16.25
CA GLN A 100 -15.42 8.26 -17.02
C GLN A 100 -15.33 6.75 -16.81
N GLN A 101 -14.13 6.21 -16.61
CA GLN A 101 -13.91 4.79 -16.32
C GLN A 101 -14.47 4.39 -14.95
N THR A 102 -14.53 5.33 -13.99
CA THR A 102 -15.00 5.07 -12.63
C THR A 102 -16.44 5.55 -12.45
N LYS A 103 -17.41 4.73 -12.89
CA LYS A 103 -18.85 5.00 -12.72
C LYS A 103 -19.41 4.57 -11.37
N SER A 104 -18.61 3.86 -10.58
CA SER A 104 -19.02 3.35 -9.27
C SER A 104 -18.92 4.43 -8.20
N THR A 105 -19.89 4.42 -7.27
CA THR A 105 -19.89 5.23 -6.05
C THR A 105 -19.26 4.50 -4.87
N GLU A 106 -18.78 3.27 -5.06
CA GLU A 106 -18.12 2.50 -4.01
C GLU A 106 -16.84 3.23 -3.52
N PRO A 107 -16.62 3.36 -2.20
CA PRO A 107 -15.46 4.08 -1.66
C PRO A 107 -14.14 3.60 -2.24
N THR A 108 -13.97 2.28 -2.41
CA THR A 108 -12.76 1.69 -3.00
C THR A 108 -12.54 2.15 -4.44
N ALA A 109 -13.61 2.25 -5.25
CA ALA A 109 -13.50 2.71 -6.63
C ALA A 109 -13.08 4.19 -6.69
N ILE A 110 -13.64 5.02 -5.81
CA ILE A 110 -13.31 6.45 -5.71
C ILE A 110 -11.85 6.63 -5.26
N ARG A 111 -11.39 5.89 -4.25
CA ARG A 111 -9.99 5.90 -3.80
C ARG A 111 -9.05 5.52 -4.94
N CYS A 112 -9.35 4.44 -5.67
CA CYS A 112 -8.55 3.99 -6.81
C CYS A 112 -8.46 5.05 -7.92
N LEU A 113 -9.60 5.68 -8.27
CA LEU A 113 -9.64 6.79 -9.21
C LEU A 113 -8.73 7.94 -8.77
N VAL A 114 -8.88 8.38 -7.53
CA VAL A 114 -8.15 9.53 -6.99
C VAL A 114 -6.65 9.24 -6.96
N LEU A 115 -6.26 8.06 -6.47
CA LEU A 115 -4.86 7.62 -6.44
C LEU A 115 -4.25 7.57 -7.84
N ARG A 116 -4.97 7.04 -8.85
CA ARG A 116 -4.51 7.02 -10.25
C ARG A 116 -4.39 8.41 -10.88
N GLY A 117 -5.21 9.37 -10.46
CA GLY A 117 -5.17 10.75 -10.96
C GLY A 117 -4.06 11.61 -10.36
N LEU A 118 -3.51 11.24 -9.19
CA LEU A 118 -2.42 11.98 -8.53
C LEU A 118 -1.16 12.16 -9.40
N PRO A 119 -0.55 11.10 -9.97
CA PRO A 119 0.63 11.29 -10.82
C PRO A 119 0.30 12.14 -12.06
N VAL A 120 -0.89 11.96 -12.64
CA VAL A 120 -1.34 12.72 -13.81
C VAL A 120 -1.38 14.22 -13.52
N ILE A 121 -1.89 14.63 -12.35
CA ILE A 121 -1.96 16.06 -12.01
C ILE A 121 -0.61 16.65 -11.58
N LEU A 122 0.29 15.84 -11.04
CA LEU A 122 1.65 16.25 -10.66
C LEU A 122 2.61 16.28 -11.86
N GLY A 123 2.21 15.72 -12.99
CA GLY A 123 3.05 15.62 -14.20
C GLY A 123 3.99 14.41 -14.18
N ASP A 124 3.77 13.47 -13.25
CA ASP A 124 4.53 12.24 -13.14
C ASP A 124 3.98 11.15 -14.08
N ASP A 125 4.80 10.15 -14.39
CA ASP A 125 4.38 8.98 -15.16
C ASP A 125 3.51 8.04 -14.31
N ALA A 126 2.20 8.10 -14.52
CA ALA A 126 1.22 7.29 -13.81
C ALA A 126 1.45 5.77 -13.93
N SER A 127 2.13 5.30 -15.00
CA SER A 127 2.42 3.87 -15.19
C SER A 127 3.44 3.34 -14.19
N MET A 128 4.29 4.20 -13.63
CA MET A 128 5.28 3.85 -12.62
C MET A 128 4.68 3.76 -11.20
N PHE A 129 3.54 4.40 -10.94
CA PHE A 129 2.95 4.47 -9.60
C PHE A 129 2.04 3.30 -9.27
N PHE A 130 1.30 2.78 -10.25
CA PHE A 130 0.39 1.66 -10.05
C PHE A 130 0.70 0.56 -11.05
N LYS A 131 1.18 -0.58 -10.54
CA LYS A 131 1.10 -1.82 -11.31
C LYS A 131 -0.37 -2.21 -11.37
N SER A 132 -1.00 -2.02 -12.53
CA SER A 132 -2.27 -2.68 -12.79
C SER A 132 -2.00 -4.18 -12.80
N SER A 133 -2.47 -4.91 -11.78
CA SER A 133 -2.58 -6.35 -11.89
C SER A 133 -3.58 -6.63 -13.01
N SER A 134 -3.09 -6.92 -14.22
CA SER A 134 -3.89 -7.68 -15.17
C SER A 134 -4.27 -8.96 -14.45
N LEU A 135 -5.57 -9.25 -14.39
CA LEU A 135 -6.16 -10.47 -13.81
C LEU A 135 -5.74 -11.76 -14.57
N SER A 136 -4.58 -11.76 -15.23
CA SER A 136 -4.13 -12.81 -16.14
C SER A 136 -3.11 -13.78 -15.53
N ASN A 137 -2.80 -13.70 -14.23
CA ASN A 137 -1.87 -14.61 -13.56
C ASN A 137 -2.50 -15.34 -12.35
N LEU A 138 -3.80 -15.62 -12.41
CA LEU A 138 -4.47 -16.56 -11.50
C LEU A 138 -5.21 -17.62 -12.34
N TYR A 139 -4.44 -18.43 -13.05
CA TYR A 139 -4.78 -19.80 -13.42
C TYR A 139 -3.53 -20.65 -13.35
#